data_AF-A0A1H9BA73-F1
#
_entry.id   AF-A0A1H9BA73-F1
#
_cell.length_a   1.000
_cell.length_b   1.000
_cell.length_c   1.000
_cell.angle_alpha   90.00
_cell.angle_beta   90.00
_cell.angle_gamma   90.00
#
_symmetry.space_group_name_H-M   'P 1'
#
loop_
_entity.id
_entity.type
_entity.pdbx_description
1 polymer ?
#
loop_
_entity_poly.entity_id
_entity_poly.type
_entity_poly.pdbx_seq_one_letter_code
_entity_poly.pdbx_strand_id
1 'polypeptide(L)'
;MKKTFVSYALTTILAIGGITLSSVTAPIWPSAPLNAVYAADGLGMDTGSTEDDTIYDTDSLDDSYYEDYNTVEEGNDAYFDYTGELDIYTGLPVGVEEASQAGIVKVNDDCTYDLTNHYFVYQIGADDKFCASVVDGMVTTAPVNFAAAGEFNMAIYKDGVKLNGIPQTVSEPGSYTAITWDDNSEKQVMTFQIVKSTTGKLAQYVIPSGFSVQSVEIDGVEADKGFGMVDMTREGYYDIRYACNATGIVYNLVVSVDHIPPQITIDGVDKNNKAKGPVTIQGLQNGDSVVVYLDDKKTSLKSGNKLTESGTYKVLAYDQAGNVTQKDFEISLYLNIKSVFLFIAFVVLIAGIIVALYITRKRLRVR
;
A
#
# COMPACT_ATOMS: atom_id res chain seq x y z
N MET A 1 -42.55 -7.81 44.05
CA MET A 1 -43.60 -8.44 43.24
C MET A 1 -42.96 -9.04 42.00
N LYS A 2 -43.15 -10.37 41.85
CA LYS A 2 -43.02 -11.25 40.67
C LYS A 2 -41.83 -11.05 39.70
N LYS A 3 -40.80 -11.89 39.91
CA LYS A 3 -39.92 -12.41 38.86
C LYS A 3 -40.68 -13.49 38.08
N THR A 4 -40.58 -13.48 36.76
CA THR A 4 -41.13 -14.53 35.89
C THR A 4 -39.96 -15.28 35.27
N PHE A 5 -39.75 -16.52 35.74
CA PHE A 5 -38.93 -17.54 35.09
C PHE A 5 -39.80 -18.20 34.00
N VAL A 6 -39.28 -18.32 32.78
CA VAL A 6 -39.84 -19.22 31.77
C VAL A 6 -38.78 -20.25 31.41
N SER A 7 -39.11 -21.49 31.76
CA SER A 7 -38.43 -22.74 31.43
C SER A 7 -38.67 -23.06 29.96
N TYR A 8 -37.64 -23.46 29.23
CA TYR A 8 -37.79 -24.18 27.97
C TYR A 8 -37.20 -25.58 28.10
N ALA A 9 -37.99 -26.53 27.63
CA ALA A 9 -37.89 -27.94 27.84
C ALA A 9 -36.73 -28.59 27.07
N LEU A 10 -36.10 -29.53 27.76
CA LEU A 10 -35.17 -30.53 27.23
C LEU A 10 -35.95 -31.47 26.30
N THR A 11 -35.56 -31.56 25.03
CA THR A 11 -36.05 -32.63 24.13
C THR A 11 -34.86 -33.45 23.68
N THR A 12 -34.76 -34.66 24.23
CA THR A 12 -33.80 -35.70 23.86
C THR A 12 -34.28 -36.35 22.56
N ILE A 13 -33.49 -36.29 21.49
CA ILE A 13 -33.67 -37.14 20.30
C ILE A 13 -32.46 -38.05 20.19
N LEU A 14 -32.73 -39.34 20.38
CA LEU A 14 -31.84 -40.46 20.10
C LEU A 14 -31.89 -40.72 18.59
N ALA A 15 -30.77 -40.63 17.88
CA ALA A 15 -30.67 -41.09 16.49
C ALA A 15 -29.39 -41.95 16.34
N ILE A 16 -29.63 -43.20 15.98
CA ILE A 16 -28.68 -44.28 15.77
C ILE A 16 -28.13 -44.18 14.34
N GLY A 17 -26.80 -44.31 14.20
CA GLY A 17 -26.12 -45.04 13.14
C GLY A 17 -26.44 -44.69 11.67
N GLY A 18 -25.54 -43.94 11.05
CA GLY A 18 -25.43 -43.84 9.59
C GLY A 18 -24.08 -43.26 9.21
N ILE A 19 -23.10 -44.11 8.94
CA ILE A 19 -21.83 -43.70 8.32
C ILE A 19 -22.16 -43.36 6.87
N THR A 20 -22.30 -42.08 6.57
CA THR A 20 -22.24 -41.58 5.20
C THR A 20 -20.81 -41.16 4.92
N LEU A 21 -20.15 -41.83 3.97
CA LEU A 21 -18.98 -41.25 3.30
C LEU A 21 -19.47 -40.02 2.55
N SER A 22 -19.37 -38.85 3.20
CA SER A 22 -19.42 -37.57 2.52
C SER A 22 -18.14 -37.45 1.72
N SER A 23 -18.25 -37.54 0.39
CA SER A 23 -17.21 -37.11 -0.53
C SER A 23 -16.81 -35.69 -0.15
N VAL A 24 -15.56 -35.51 0.29
CA VAL A 24 -14.96 -34.19 0.48
C VAL A 24 -14.82 -33.59 -0.91
N THR A 25 -15.83 -32.84 -1.35
CA THR A 25 -15.67 -31.93 -2.47
C THR A 25 -14.70 -30.86 -2.00
N ALA A 26 -13.53 -30.79 -2.63
CA ALA A 26 -12.58 -29.72 -2.40
C ALA A 26 -13.30 -28.37 -2.47
N PRO A 27 -13.00 -27.42 -1.57
CA PRO A 27 -13.60 -26.09 -1.64
C PRO A 27 -13.31 -25.50 -3.02
N ILE A 28 -14.38 -25.15 -3.74
CA ILE A 28 -14.27 -24.40 -4.99
C ILE A 28 -14.01 -22.96 -4.60
N TRP A 29 -12.76 -22.52 -4.73
CA TRP A 29 -12.38 -21.16 -4.45
C TRP A 29 -12.95 -20.23 -5.52
N PRO A 30 -13.48 -19.05 -5.16
CA PRO A 30 -13.72 -18.02 -6.15
C PRO A 30 -12.39 -17.66 -6.80
N SER A 31 -12.29 -17.76 -8.13
CA SER A 31 -11.08 -17.37 -8.86
C SER A 31 -10.70 -15.92 -8.53
N ALA A 32 -9.44 -15.68 -8.18
CA ALA A 32 -8.96 -14.30 -8.03
C ALA A 32 -9.13 -13.54 -9.36
N PRO A 33 -9.47 -12.23 -9.34
CA PRO A 33 -9.43 -11.40 -10.53
C PRO A 33 -8.02 -11.46 -11.12
N LEU A 34 -7.97 -11.69 -12.43
CA LEU A 34 -6.74 -11.91 -13.16
C LEU A 34 -5.98 -10.57 -13.29
N ASN A 35 -5.03 -10.32 -12.39
CA ASN A 35 -4.08 -9.20 -12.53
C ASN A 35 -2.90 -9.55 -13.47
N ALA A 36 -2.89 -10.76 -14.02
CA ALA A 36 -1.86 -11.26 -14.91
C ALA A 36 -2.15 -10.87 -16.36
N VAL A 37 -1.13 -10.36 -17.04
CA VAL A 37 -1.15 -10.22 -18.51
C VAL A 37 -0.53 -11.49 -19.07
N TYR A 38 -1.33 -12.35 -19.71
CA TYR A 38 -0.79 -13.49 -20.46
C TYR A 38 -0.02 -12.95 -21.67
N ALA A 39 1.31 -13.13 -21.67
CA ALA A 39 2.09 -13.01 -22.89
C ALA A 39 1.78 -14.24 -23.75
N ALA A 40 1.04 -14.06 -24.84
CA ALA A 40 0.94 -15.07 -25.87
C ALA A 40 2.25 -15.03 -26.68
N ASP A 41 3.06 -16.09 -26.56
CA ASP A 41 4.24 -16.28 -27.40
C ASP A 41 3.83 -16.39 -28.87
N GLY A 42 4.17 -15.36 -29.64
CA GLY A 42 4.17 -15.36 -31.08
C GLY A 42 5.58 -15.60 -31.60
N LEU A 43 5.98 -16.87 -31.72
CA LEU A 43 7.14 -17.28 -32.52
C LEU A 43 6.83 -17.00 -34.00
N GLY A 44 7.20 -15.82 -34.47
CA GLY A 44 7.27 -15.49 -35.89
C GLY A 44 8.70 -15.67 -36.38
N MET A 45 8.98 -16.82 -37.00
CA MET A 45 10.07 -16.94 -37.98
C MET A 45 9.80 -15.93 -39.11
N ASP A 46 10.71 -14.99 -39.32
CA ASP A 46 10.80 -14.27 -40.59
C ASP A 46 12.21 -14.45 -41.17
N THR A 47 12.23 -15.11 -42.32
CA THR A 47 13.39 -15.32 -43.18
C THR A 47 13.32 -14.27 -44.29
N GLY A 48 14.14 -13.24 -44.22
CA GLY A 48 14.14 -12.16 -45.21
C GLY A 48 15.49 -11.51 -45.38
N SER A 49 16.32 -12.09 -46.24
CA SER A 49 17.52 -11.48 -46.79
C SER A 49 17.21 -10.22 -47.60
N THR A 50 17.98 -9.15 -47.41
CA THR A 50 18.40 -8.30 -48.53
C THR A 50 19.71 -7.60 -48.21
N GLU A 51 20.58 -7.66 -49.21
CA GLU A 51 21.89 -7.05 -49.34
C GLU A 51 21.85 -5.53 -49.11
N ASP A 52 22.87 -4.98 -48.45
CA ASP A 52 23.38 -3.67 -48.85
C ASP A 52 24.89 -3.57 -48.56
N ASP A 53 25.61 -3.23 -49.62
CA ASP A 53 27.02 -2.96 -49.71
C ASP A 53 27.34 -1.65 -48.97
N THR A 54 28.33 -1.63 -48.07
CA THR A 54 29.25 -0.49 -48.03
C THR A 54 30.65 -0.91 -47.63
N ILE A 55 31.54 -0.63 -48.58
CA ILE A 55 32.99 -0.65 -48.51
C ILE A 55 33.47 0.54 -47.66
N TYR A 56 34.30 0.28 -46.65
CA TYR A 56 35.35 1.22 -46.26
C TYR A 56 36.66 0.49 -45.99
N ASP A 57 37.57 0.69 -46.95
CA ASP A 57 39.01 0.55 -46.83
C ASP A 57 39.52 1.47 -45.71
N THR A 58 40.38 0.95 -44.84
CA THR A 58 41.46 1.74 -44.24
C THR A 58 42.57 0.83 -43.74
N ASP A 59 43.63 0.82 -44.53
CA ASP A 59 44.98 0.41 -44.18
C ASP A 59 45.44 1.01 -42.84
N SER A 60 45.95 0.16 -41.95
CA SER A 60 47.27 0.38 -41.35
C SER A 60 47.74 -0.88 -40.64
N LEU A 61 48.63 -1.61 -41.32
CA LEU A 61 49.49 -2.63 -40.76
C LEU A 61 50.41 -2.00 -39.70
N ASP A 62 50.42 -2.56 -38.50
CA ASP A 62 51.60 -2.54 -37.64
C ASP A 62 51.74 -3.92 -36.99
N ASP A 63 52.68 -4.69 -37.55
CA ASP A 63 53.20 -5.92 -37.00
C ASP A 63 54.14 -5.56 -35.84
N SER A 64 53.89 -6.10 -34.64
CA SER A 64 54.88 -6.99 -34.01
C SER A 64 54.55 -7.40 -32.57
N TYR A 65 54.71 -8.71 -32.37
CA TYR A 65 55.32 -9.38 -31.22
C TYR A 65 54.41 -10.03 -30.16
N TYR A 66 54.67 -11.34 -30.01
CA TYR A 66 54.04 -12.39 -29.20
C TYR A 66 54.04 -12.11 -27.69
N GLU A 67 53.02 -12.59 -26.97
CA GLU A 67 53.14 -13.80 -26.12
C GLU A 67 51.77 -14.46 -25.83
N ASP A 68 51.84 -15.78 -25.89
CA ASP A 68 50.85 -16.81 -25.64
C ASP A 68 50.56 -16.95 -24.13
N TYR A 69 49.30 -16.75 -23.73
CA TYR A 69 48.76 -17.33 -22.49
C TYR A 69 47.31 -17.74 -22.69
N ASN A 70 47.14 -18.98 -23.14
CA ASN A 70 45.99 -19.80 -22.77
C ASN A 70 45.98 -20.02 -21.25
N THR A 71 44.97 -19.48 -20.56
CA THR A 71 44.35 -20.13 -19.39
C THR A 71 42.96 -19.54 -19.20
N VAL A 72 41.97 -20.31 -19.63
CA VAL A 72 40.56 -20.17 -19.24
C VAL A 72 40.48 -20.57 -17.77
N GLU A 73 40.11 -19.64 -16.88
CA GLU A 73 39.67 -20.02 -15.54
C GLU A 73 38.26 -20.61 -15.66
N GLU A 74 38.18 -21.93 -15.58
CA GLU A 74 36.94 -22.71 -15.43
C GLU A 74 36.25 -22.32 -14.12
N GLY A 75 35.16 -21.57 -14.25
CA GLY A 75 34.27 -21.21 -13.16
C GLY A 75 33.31 -22.34 -12.80
N ASN A 76 33.80 -23.38 -12.12
CA ASN A 76 33.04 -24.28 -11.24
C ASN A 76 31.60 -24.63 -11.70
N ASP A 77 31.49 -25.22 -12.88
CA ASP A 77 30.31 -25.97 -13.33
C ASP A 77 30.26 -27.23 -12.47
N ALA A 78 29.50 -27.20 -11.37
CA ALA A 78 29.21 -28.39 -10.61
C ALA A 78 28.37 -29.34 -11.48
N TYR A 79 29.04 -30.13 -12.31
CA TYR A 79 28.46 -31.24 -13.05
C TYR A 79 27.99 -32.26 -12.00
N PHE A 80 26.70 -32.22 -11.69
CA PHE A 80 26.07 -33.29 -10.92
C PHE A 80 25.98 -34.49 -11.84
N ASP A 81 26.91 -35.43 -11.66
CA ASP A 81 26.94 -36.71 -12.37
C ASP A 81 25.77 -37.57 -11.87
N TYR A 82 24.60 -37.39 -12.50
CA TYR A 82 23.41 -38.16 -12.19
C TYR A 82 23.53 -39.56 -12.81
N THR A 83 23.54 -40.59 -11.97
CA THR A 83 23.77 -41.99 -12.37
C THR A 83 22.50 -42.84 -12.39
N GLY A 84 21.32 -42.22 -12.32
CA GLY A 84 20.04 -42.93 -12.41
C GLY A 84 19.48 -43.02 -13.82
N GLU A 85 18.43 -43.82 -13.99
CA GLU A 85 17.71 -43.90 -15.27
C GLU A 85 17.08 -42.54 -15.59
N LEU A 86 17.16 -42.11 -16.85
CA LEU A 86 16.47 -40.92 -17.37
C LEU A 86 15.27 -41.40 -18.20
N ASP A 87 14.15 -40.70 -18.07
CA ASP A 87 13.00 -40.91 -18.94
C ASP A 87 13.38 -40.47 -20.36
N ILE A 88 13.27 -41.40 -21.30
CA ILE A 88 13.70 -41.21 -22.69
C ILE A 88 12.84 -40.19 -23.48
N TYR A 89 11.67 -39.82 -22.97
CA TYR A 89 10.78 -38.84 -23.60
C TYR A 89 10.92 -37.43 -23.00
N THR A 90 11.26 -37.32 -21.70
CA THR A 90 11.31 -36.03 -20.99
C THR A 90 12.73 -35.57 -20.64
N GLY A 91 13.71 -36.48 -20.62
CA GLY A 91 15.09 -36.18 -20.21
C GLY A 91 15.27 -35.97 -18.71
N LEU A 92 14.26 -36.30 -17.89
CA LEU A 92 14.28 -36.15 -16.43
C LEU A 92 14.56 -37.49 -15.73
N PRO A 93 15.11 -37.47 -14.49
CA PRO A 93 15.36 -38.68 -13.71
C PRO A 93 14.10 -39.53 -13.43
N VAL A 94 14.17 -40.84 -13.68
CA VAL A 94 13.10 -41.82 -13.44
C VAL A 94 12.96 -42.04 -11.93
N GLY A 95 11.74 -41.85 -11.40
CA GLY A 95 11.44 -41.99 -9.98
C GLY A 95 11.44 -40.68 -9.18
N VAL A 96 11.61 -39.53 -9.85
CA VAL A 96 11.00 -38.30 -9.33
C VAL A 96 9.50 -38.51 -9.44
N GLU A 97 8.83 -38.81 -8.33
CA GLU A 97 7.38 -38.72 -8.29
C GLU A 97 7.05 -37.27 -8.67
N GLU A 98 6.64 -37.07 -9.93
CA GLU A 98 5.76 -35.97 -10.27
C GLU A 98 4.52 -36.17 -9.40
N ALA A 99 4.55 -35.59 -8.21
CA ALA A 99 3.34 -35.18 -7.55
C ALA A 99 2.72 -34.08 -8.42
N SER A 100 2.18 -34.48 -9.57
CA SER A 100 1.23 -33.70 -10.33
C SER A 100 -0.06 -33.63 -9.51
N GLN A 101 -0.04 -32.84 -8.43
CA GLN A 101 -1.24 -32.09 -8.09
C GLN A 101 -1.40 -31.09 -9.23
N ALA A 102 -2.11 -31.51 -10.28
CA ALA A 102 -2.35 -30.73 -11.49
C ALA A 102 -2.77 -29.31 -11.09
N GLY A 103 -1.85 -28.35 -11.24
CA GLY A 103 -2.09 -26.95 -10.95
C GLY A 103 -1.28 -26.31 -9.82
N ILE A 104 -0.50 -27.03 -8.99
CA ILE A 104 0.32 -26.39 -7.94
C ILE A 104 1.80 -26.30 -8.34
N VAL A 105 2.40 -25.11 -8.25
CA VAL A 105 3.81 -24.85 -8.61
C VAL A 105 4.54 -24.21 -7.42
N LYS A 106 5.73 -24.70 -7.05
CA LYS A 106 6.55 -24.06 -6.00
C LYS A 106 7.11 -22.72 -6.50
N VAL A 107 6.86 -21.62 -5.78
CA VAL A 107 7.33 -20.27 -6.13
C VAL A 107 8.62 -19.94 -5.38
N ASN A 108 8.64 -20.20 -4.07
CA ASN A 108 9.80 -20.06 -3.19
C ASN A 108 9.64 -21.04 -2.01
N ASP A 109 10.50 -20.95 -0.99
CA ASP A 109 10.52 -21.92 0.11
C ASP A 109 9.28 -21.90 1.01
N ASP A 110 8.60 -20.76 1.13
CA ASP A 110 7.41 -20.58 1.98
C ASP A 110 6.09 -20.59 1.19
N CYS A 111 6.14 -20.59 -0.14
CA CYS A 111 4.97 -20.35 -0.99
C CYS A 111 4.92 -21.24 -2.24
N THR A 112 3.72 -21.74 -2.54
CA THR A 112 3.36 -22.35 -3.83
C THR A 112 2.32 -21.49 -4.55
N TYR A 113 2.04 -21.76 -5.82
CA TYR A 113 1.03 -21.08 -6.61
C TYR A 113 0.04 -22.09 -7.18
N ASP A 114 -1.24 -21.83 -6.97
CA ASP A 114 -2.34 -22.59 -7.55
C ASP A 114 -2.77 -21.96 -8.88
N LEU A 115 -2.37 -22.59 -9.98
CA LEU A 115 -2.70 -22.23 -11.36
C LEU A 115 -4.20 -22.28 -11.67
N THR A 116 -4.98 -23.07 -10.91
CA THR A 116 -6.42 -23.21 -11.13
C THR A 116 -7.19 -22.07 -10.49
N ASN A 117 -6.84 -21.75 -9.24
CA ASN A 117 -7.56 -20.75 -8.45
C ASN A 117 -6.91 -19.35 -8.49
N HIS A 118 -5.69 -19.25 -9.05
CA HIS A 118 -4.87 -18.05 -9.16
C HIS A 118 -4.48 -17.45 -7.80
N TYR A 119 -4.12 -18.31 -6.85
CA TYR A 119 -3.69 -17.92 -5.51
C TYR A 119 -2.26 -18.36 -5.22
N PHE A 120 -1.52 -17.50 -4.51
CA PHE A 120 -0.35 -17.90 -3.74
C PHE A 120 -0.82 -18.62 -2.49
N VAL A 121 -0.27 -19.80 -2.24
CA VAL A 121 -0.70 -20.72 -1.18
C VAL A 121 0.43 -20.91 -0.18
N TYR A 122 0.12 -20.56 1.06
CA TYR A 122 0.97 -20.69 2.24
C TYR A 122 0.46 -21.83 3.12
N GLN A 123 1.30 -22.84 3.32
CA GLN A 123 0.98 -23.97 4.18
C GLN A 123 1.17 -23.58 5.65
N ILE A 124 0.11 -23.67 6.45
CA ILE A 124 0.11 -23.28 7.87
C ILE A 124 0.23 -24.52 8.77
N GLY A 125 -0.58 -25.53 8.49
CA GLY A 125 -0.60 -26.83 9.18
C GLY A 125 -0.41 -27.98 8.21
N ALA A 126 -0.75 -29.22 8.56
CA ALA A 126 -0.71 -30.33 7.60
C ALA A 126 -1.78 -30.17 6.50
N ASP A 127 -3.00 -29.78 6.90
CA ASP A 127 -4.14 -29.60 6.01
C ASP A 127 -4.59 -28.13 5.90
N ASP A 128 -4.02 -27.25 6.73
CA ASP A 128 -4.42 -25.84 6.85
C ASP A 128 -3.65 -24.94 5.87
N LYS A 129 -4.39 -24.16 5.08
CA LYS A 129 -3.85 -23.30 4.03
C LYS A 129 -4.38 -21.89 4.14
N PHE A 130 -3.47 -20.94 3.98
CA PHE A 130 -3.79 -19.55 3.74
C PHE A 130 -3.41 -19.17 2.32
N CYS A 131 -4.30 -18.48 1.63
CA CYS A 131 -4.17 -18.15 0.22
C CYS A 131 -4.34 -16.64 0.02
N ALA A 132 -3.50 -16.04 -0.81
CA ALA A 132 -3.59 -14.63 -1.20
C ALA A 132 -3.41 -14.45 -2.70
N SER A 133 -4.06 -13.45 -3.30
CA SER A 133 -3.89 -13.13 -4.73
C SER A 133 -2.58 -12.41 -5.05
N VAL A 134 -1.74 -12.20 -4.04
CA VAL A 134 -0.41 -11.58 -4.10
C VAL A 134 0.56 -12.42 -3.27
N VAL A 135 1.84 -12.35 -3.60
CA VAL A 135 2.92 -13.03 -2.88
C VAL A 135 3.54 -12.10 -1.82
N ASP A 136 4.34 -12.68 -0.92
CA ASP A 136 5.08 -11.93 0.09
C ASP A 136 6.03 -10.91 -0.55
N GLY A 137 6.02 -9.69 -0.01
CA GLY A 137 6.77 -8.54 -0.49
C GLY A 137 6.13 -7.80 -1.67
N MET A 138 5.03 -8.28 -2.26
CA MET A 138 4.44 -7.67 -3.45
C MET A 138 3.84 -6.28 -3.16
N VAL A 139 4.05 -5.35 -4.09
CA VAL A 139 3.38 -4.03 -4.12
C VAL A 139 2.35 -4.03 -5.24
N THR A 140 1.13 -3.57 -4.96
CA THR A 140 0.03 -3.54 -5.94
C THR A 140 -0.82 -2.27 -5.82
N THR A 141 -1.53 -1.93 -6.89
CA THR A 141 -2.60 -0.93 -6.90
C THR A 141 -3.99 -1.57 -6.91
N ALA A 142 -4.06 -2.89 -7.08
CA ALA A 142 -5.30 -3.65 -7.17
C ALA A 142 -5.76 -4.19 -5.81
N PRO A 143 -7.06 -4.51 -5.65
CA PRO A 143 -7.53 -5.24 -4.48
C PRO A 143 -6.85 -6.61 -4.33
N VAL A 144 -6.56 -6.98 -3.08
CA VAL A 144 -5.99 -8.27 -2.71
C VAL A 144 -7.07 -9.16 -2.13
N ASN A 145 -7.19 -10.37 -2.66
CA ASN A 145 -8.18 -11.35 -2.22
C ASN A 145 -7.50 -12.41 -1.36
N PHE A 146 -8.24 -12.90 -0.37
CA PHE A 146 -7.81 -13.93 0.54
C PHE A 146 -8.75 -15.13 0.51
N ALA A 147 -8.17 -16.26 0.83
CA ALA A 147 -8.84 -17.54 0.96
C ALA A 147 -8.17 -18.31 2.11
N ALA A 148 -8.95 -18.99 2.95
CA ALA A 148 -8.43 -19.75 4.07
C ALA A 148 -9.20 -21.09 4.17
N ALA A 149 -8.47 -22.19 4.29
CA ALA A 149 -9.03 -23.53 4.45
C ALA A 149 -8.38 -24.20 5.66
N GLY A 150 -9.21 -24.78 6.52
CA GLY A 150 -8.77 -25.40 7.76
C GLY A 150 -9.01 -24.53 9.00
N GLU A 151 -8.49 -24.97 10.14
CA GLU A 151 -8.67 -24.34 11.44
C GLU A 151 -7.30 -23.93 12.02
N PHE A 152 -6.99 -22.65 11.93
CA PHE A 152 -5.72 -22.10 12.41
C PHE A 152 -5.91 -20.69 12.96
N ASN A 153 -5.01 -20.27 13.86
CA ASN A 153 -5.00 -18.90 14.34
C ASN A 153 -4.28 -18.00 13.35
N MET A 154 -4.96 -16.93 12.92
CA MET A 154 -4.35 -15.91 12.06
C MET A 154 -4.99 -14.54 12.27
N ALA A 155 -4.19 -13.51 12.05
CA ALA A 155 -4.62 -12.13 12.01
C ALA A 155 -3.95 -11.40 10.84
N ILE A 156 -4.70 -10.50 10.22
CA ILE A 156 -4.17 -9.54 9.25
C ILE A 156 -4.13 -8.17 9.91
N TYR A 157 -3.01 -7.48 9.77
CA TYR A 157 -2.82 -6.12 10.25
C TYR A 157 -2.73 -5.18 9.05
N LYS A 158 -3.36 -4.02 9.14
CA LYS A 158 -3.18 -2.89 8.21
C LYS A 158 -2.52 -1.75 8.96
N ASP A 159 -1.34 -1.31 8.51
CA ASP A 159 -0.56 -0.24 9.13
C ASP A 159 -0.38 -0.45 10.66
N GLY A 160 -0.17 -1.70 11.07
CA GLY A 160 -0.03 -2.11 12.48
C GLY A 160 -1.35 -2.28 13.25
N VAL A 161 -2.50 -2.01 12.64
CA VAL A 161 -3.82 -2.18 13.26
C VAL A 161 -4.45 -3.49 12.81
N LYS A 162 -4.79 -4.35 13.78
CA LYS A 162 -5.44 -5.64 13.54
C LYS A 162 -6.82 -5.47 12.89
N LEU A 163 -7.07 -6.18 11.80
CA LEU A 163 -8.38 -6.26 11.15
C LEU A 163 -9.32 -7.21 11.88
N ASN A 164 -10.62 -7.03 11.67
CA ASN A 164 -11.63 -7.92 12.21
C ASN A 164 -11.72 -9.21 11.39
N GLY A 165 -11.06 -10.27 11.87
CA GLY A 165 -10.96 -11.56 11.17
C GLY A 165 -10.12 -11.49 9.90
N ILE A 166 -10.24 -12.51 9.05
CA ILE A 166 -9.64 -12.55 7.72
C ILE A 166 -10.71 -12.06 6.72
N PRO A 167 -10.61 -10.82 6.20
CA PRO A 167 -11.55 -10.35 5.17
C PRO A 167 -11.37 -11.17 3.88
N GLN A 168 -12.42 -11.24 3.05
CA GLN A 168 -12.30 -11.86 1.72
C GLN A 168 -11.45 -11.01 0.76
N THR A 169 -11.53 -9.69 0.89
CA THR A 169 -10.83 -8.74 0.03
C THR A 169 -10.41 -7.51 0.83
N VAL A 170 -9.25 -6.94 0.49
CA VAL A 170 -8.83 -5.62 0.94
C VAL A 170 -8.40 -4.78 -0.26
N SER A 171 -8.79 -3.49 -0.27
CA SER A 171 -8.50 -2.57 -1.38
C SER A 171 -7.94 -1.23 -0.91
N GLU A 172 -7.96 -0.97 0.39
CA GLU A 172 -7.53 0.31 0.93
C GLU A 172 -6.00 0.42 0.91
N PRO A 173 -5.41 1.56 0.51
CA PRO A 173 -3.96 1.73 0.57
C PRO A 173 -3.43 1.55 1.99
N GLY A 174 -2.27 0.90 2.11
CA GLY A 174 -1.62 0.59 3.38
C GLY A 174 -0.62 -0.56 3.27
N SER A 175 0.15 -0.75 4.33
CA SER A 175 1.02 -1.91 4.53
C SER A 175 0.26 -3.01 5.26
N TYR A 176 0.27 -4.22 4.72
CA TYR A 176 -0.45 -5.35 5.28
C TYR A 176 0.51 -6.44 5.74
N THR A 177 0.19 -7.06 6.87
CA THR A 177 0.98 -8.17 7.45
C THR A 177 0.03 -9.28 7.91
N ALA A 178 0.25 -10.49 7.44
CA ALA A 178 -0.46 -11.69 7.91
C ALA A 178 0.44 -12.44 8.90
N ILE A 179 -0.08 -12.70 10.11
CA ILE A 179 0.62 -13.41 11.18
C ILE A 179 -0.24 -14.59 11.60
N THR A 180 0.38 -15.76 11.72
CA THR A 180 -0.20 -16.97 12.31
C THR A 180 0.52 -17.31 13.62
N TRP A 181 -0.14 -18.04 14.50
CA TRP A 181 0.46 -18.45 15.77
C TRP A 181 -0.11 -19.76 16.30
N ASP A 182 0.71 -20.45 17.08
CA ASP A 182 0.31 -21.59 17.91
C ASP A 182 0.53 -21.25 19.40
N ASP A 183 0.46 -22.26 20.26
CA ASP A 183 0.65 -22.08 21.71
C ASP A 183 2.07 -21.62 22.09
N ASN A 184 3.06 -21.74 21.19
CA ASN A 184 4.47 -21.57 21.48
C ASN A 184 5.19 -20.54 20.59
N SER A 185 4.57 -20.09 19.50
CA SER A 185 5.23 -19.29 18.47
C SER A 185 4.26 -18.41 17.68
N GLU A 186 4.76 -17.27 17.22
CA GLU A 186 4.13 -16.44 16.21
C GLU A 186 5.03 -16.43 14.96
N LYS A 187 4.44 -16.65 13.78
CA LYS A 187 5.13 -16.61 12.48
C LYS A 187 4.46 -15.58 11.57
N GLN A 188 5.26 -14.66 11.02
CA GLN A 188 4.82 -13.84 9.90
C GLN A 188 4.73 -14.72 8.65
N VAL A 189 3.56 -14.75 8.04
CA VAL A 189 3.29 -15.56 6.83
C VAL A 189 3.63 -14.78 5.58
N MET A 190 3.18 -13.52 5.52
CA MET A 190 3.45 -12.63 4.40
C MET A 190 3.24 -11.17 4.76
N THR A 191 3.83 -10.31 3.95
CA THR A 191 3.62 -8.87 3.89
C THR A 191 3.33 -8.46 2.46
N PHE A 192 2.54 -7.41 2.28
CA PHE A 192 2.33 -6.79 0.97
C PHE A 192 1.88 -5.34 1.15
N GLN A 193 1.93 -4.54 0.09
CA GLN A 193 1.47 -3.14 0.14
C GLN A 193 0.45 -2.86 -0.96
N ILE A 194 -0.63 -2.19 -0.59
CA ILE A 194 -1.54 -1.57 -1.55
C ILE A 194 -1.21 -0.08 -1.60
N VAL A 195 -0.89 0.42 -2.79
CA VAL A 195 -0.62 1.84 -3.03
C VAL A 195 -1.69 2.44 -3.93
N LYS A 196 -1.84 3.76 -3.89
CA LYS A 196 -2.63 4.48 -4.88
C LYS A 196 -1.89 4.47 -6.22
N SER A 197 -2.62 4.71 -7.31
CA SER A 197 -2.02 4.92 -8.64
C SER A 197 -1.08 6.12 -8.71
N THR A 198 -1.23 7.09 -7.81
CA THR A 198 -0.27 8.19 -7.59
C THR A 198 0.17 8.15 -6.13
N THR A 199 1.47 8.03 -5.87
CA THR A 199 2.00 7.76 -4.52
C THR A 199 3.36 8.39 -4.29
N GLY A 200 3.52 9.03 -3.13
CA GLY A 200 4.82 9.51 -2.63
C GLY A 200 5.47 8.57 -1.61
N LYS A 201 4.90 7.38 -1.39
CA LYS A 201 5.37 6.42 -0.37
C LYS A 201 6.43 5.44 -0.88
N LEU A 202 6.57 5.29 -2.19
CA LEU A 202 7.52 4.35 -2.79
C LEU A 202 8.80 5.09 -3.13
N ALA A 203 9.90 4.75 -2.46
CA ALA A 203 11.25 5.14 -2.85
C ALA A 203 12.00 3.99 -3.54
N GLN A 204 11.51 2.76 -3.35
CA GLN A 204 12.09 1.54 -3.84
C GLN A 204 11.00 0.48 -3.91
N TYR A 205 11.10 -0.39 -4.91
CA TYR A 205 10.35 -1.64 -4.94
C TYR A 205 11.32 -2.83 -4.98
N VAL A 206 11.32 -3.62 -3.91
CA VAL A 206 12.03 -4.91 -3.86
C VAL A 206 11.12 -5.98 -4.44
N ILE A 207 11.58 -6.64 -5.48
CA ILE A 207 10.82 -7.66 -6.19
C ILE A 207 10.69 -8.91 -5.31
N PRO A 208 9.49 -9.53 -5.22
CA PRO A 208 9.29 -10.74 -4.42
C PRO A 208 10.25 -11.89 -4.73
N SER A 209 10.58 -12.70 -3.72
CA SER A 209 11.39 -13.89 -3.90
C SER A 209 10.73 -14.88 -4.87
N GLY A 210 11.50 -15.40 -5.82
CA GLY A 210 11.00 -16.24 -6.92
C GLY A 210 10.55 -15.48 -8.17
N PHE A 211 10.82 -14.17 -8.25
CA PHE A 211 10.47 -13.33 -9.40
C PHE A 211 11.69 -12.64 -10.00
N SER A 212 11.56 -12.21 -11.25
CA SER A 212 12.58 -11.46 -12.00
C SER A 212 11.97 -10.25 -12.71
N VAL A 213 12.71 -9.13 -12.73
CA VAL A 213 12.31 -7.93 -13.48
C VAL A 213 12.47 -8.19 -14.97
N GLN A 214 11.39 -8.00 -15.73
CA GLN A 214 11.40 -8.11 -17.18
C GLN A 214 11.76 -6.76 -17.80
N SER A 215 11.04 -5.70 -17.41
CA SER A 215 11.28 -4.34 -17.87
C SER A 215 10.90 -3.31 -16.80
N VAL A 216 11.56 -2.16 -16.88
CA VAL A 216 11.21 -0.95 -16.13
C VAL A 216 11.15 0.18 -17.13
N GLU A 217 10.02 0.88 -17.21
CA GLU A 217 9.89 2.11 -17.99
C GLU A 217 9.57 3.27 -17.04
N ILE A 218 10.24 4.40 -17.25
CA ILE A 218 9.99 5.66 -16.55
C ILE A 218 9.63 6.70 -17.61
N ASP A 219 8.41 7.23 -17.54
CA ASP A 219 7.85 8.17 -18.52
C ASP A 219 7.91 7.63 -19.97
N GLY A 220 7.75 6.31 -20.13
CA GLY A 220 7.80 5.61 -21.42
C GLY A 220 9.20 5.41 -21.99
N VAL A 221 10.24 5.70 -21.21
CA VAL A 221 11.64 5.42 -21.56
C VAL A 221 12.12 4.23 -20.75
N GLU A 222 12.67 3.22 -21.41
CA GLU A 222 13.28 2.07 -20.75
C GLU A 222 14.41 2.51 -19.81
N ALA A 223 14.33 2.05 -18.57
CA ALA A 223 15.30 2.34 -17.52
C ALA A 223 16.09 1.07 -17.18
N ASP A 224 17.27 1.26 -16.58
CA ASP A 224 18.10 0.14 -16.15
C ASP A 224 17.37 -0.70 -15.09
N LYS A 225 17.43 -2.03 -15.24
CA LYS A 225 16.76 -2.96 -14.34
C LYS A 225 17.76 -3.55 -13.37
N GLY A 226 17.57 -3.28 -12.09
CA GLY A 226 18.34 -3.92 -11.03
C GLY A 226 17.99 -5.42 -10.91
N PHE A 227 18.92 -6.19 -10.35
CA PHE A 227 18.65 -7.57 -9.96
C PHE A 227 17.76 -7.57 -8.71
N GLY A 228 16.45 -7.70 -8.91
CA GLY A 228 15.47 -7.88 -7.82
C GLY A 228 15.04 -6.59 -7.11
N MET A 229 15.38 -5.42 -7.64
CA MET A 229 14.99 -4.12 -7.08
C MET A 229 14.80 -3.09 -8.20
N VAL A 230 13.81 -2.21 -8.02
CA VAL A 230 13.63 -0.99 -8.81
C VAL A 230 13.78 0.23 -7.90
N ASP A 231 14.65 1.16 -8.31
CA ASP A 231 14.79 2.47 -7.66
C ASP A 231 13.63 3.38 -8.09
N MET A 232 12.88 3.88 -7.09
CA MET A 232 11.72 4.73 -7.27
C MET A 232 11.92 6.07 -6.55
N THR A 233 13.16 6.55 -6.41
CA THR A 233 13.49 7.85 -5.80
C THR A 233 13.30 9.04 -6.74
N ARG A 234 13.08 8.79 -8.03
CA ARG A 234 12.81 9.83 -9.02
C ARG A 234 11.31 9.95 -9.24
N GLU A 235 10.87 11.18 -9.49
CA GLU A 235 9.51 11.43 -9.94
C GLU A 235 9.30 10.87 -11.34
N GLY A 236 8.07 10.44 -11.63
CA GLY A 236 7.70 9.98 -12.96
C GLY A 236 6.61 8.93 -12.96
N TYR A 237 6.22 8.52 -14.16
CA TYR A 237 5.29 7.42 -14.39
C TYR A 237 6.06 6.12 -14.61
N TYR A 238 5.89 5.17 -13.69
CA TYR A 238 6.56 3.88 -13.69
C TYR A 238 5.63 2.79 -14.25
N ASP A 239 6.14 2.01 -15.21
CA ASP A 239 5.58 0.73 -15.66
C ASP A 239 6.62 -0.36 -15.38
N ILE A 240 6.38 -1.18 -14.35
CA ILE A 240 7.31 -2.21 -13.89
C ILE A 240 6.69 -3.57 -14.17
N ARG A 241 7.29 -4.30 -15.12
CA ARG A 241 6.89 -5.66 -15.48
C ARG A 241 7.85 -6.67 -14.88
N TYR A 242 7.33 -7.65 -14.17
CA TYR A 242 8.12 -8.70 -13.52
C TYR A 242 7.37 -10.03 -13.59
N ALA A 243 8.11 -11.13 -13.68
CA ALA A 243 7.55 -12.45 -13.88
C ALA A 243 7.90 -13.38 -12.73
N CYS A 244 6.97 -14.28 -12.39
CA CYS A 244 7.26 -15.40 -11.50
C CYS A 244 8.13 -16.40 -12.26
N ASN A 245 9.33 -16.70 -11.75
CA ASN A 245 10.29 -17.58 -12.43
C ASN A 245 9.76 -19.00 -12.61
N ALA A 246 8.93 -19.48 -11.68
CA ALA A 246 8.42 -20.85 -11.71
C ALA A 246 7.20 -21.03 -12.63
N THR A 247 6.39 -19.99 -12.82
CA THR A 247 5.12 -20.09 -13.58
C THR A 247 5.13 -19.32 -14.90
N GLY A 248 6.09 -18.39 -15.10
CA GLY A 248 6.13 -17.46 -16.23
C GLY A 248 5.07 -16.36 -16.18
N ILE A 249 4.19 -16.35 -15.16
CA ILE A 249 3.11 -15.35 -15.06
C ILE A 249 3.71 -13.96 -14.85
N VAL A 250 3.30 -13.03 -15.71
CA VAL A 250 3.74 -11.63 -15.68
C VAL A 250 2.78 -10.77 -14.88
N TYR A 251 3.37 -9.99 -13.98
CA TYR A 251 2.71 -8.98 -13.16
C TYR A 251 3.17 -7.60 -13.61
N ASN A 252 2.28 -6.62 -13.48
CA ASN A 252 2.59 -5.22 -13.76
C ASN A 252 2.26 -4.35 -12.55
N LEU A 253 3.21 -3.49 -12.16
CA LEU A 253 2.99 -2.38 -11.25
C LEU A 253 3.07 -1.07 -12.04
N VAL A 254 1.93 -0.42 -12.20
CA VAL A 254 1.79 0.88 -12.89
C VAL A 254 1.46 1.96 -11.86
N VAL A 255 2.38 2.90 -11.63
CA VAL A 255 2.18 3.99 -10.66
C VAL A 255 2.85 5.28 -11.12
N SER A 256 2.28 6.41 -10.75
CA SER A 256 2.96 7.71 -10.77
C SER A 256 3.59 7.97 -9.41
N VAL A 257 4.91 8.17 -9.40
CA VAL A 257 5.67 8.53 -8.21
C VAL A 257 5.79 10.05 -8.15
N ASP A 258 5.42 10.60 -6.99
CA ASP A 258 5.53 12.02 -6.65
C ASP A 258 5.92 12.15 -5.17
N HIS A 259 7.16 12.48 -4.85
CA HIS A 259 7.64 12.72 -3.48
C HIS A 259 7.55 14.19 -3.04
N ILE A 260 7.10 15.10 -3.90
CA ILE A 260 7.13 16.54 -3.63
C ILE A 260 5.92 16.93 -2.78
N PRO A 261 6.11 17.39 -1.53
CA PRO A 261 4.98 17.82 -0.72
C PRO A 261 4.29 19.07 -1.26
N PRO A 262 2.97 19.22 -1.03
CA PRO A 262 2.21 20.37 -1.51
C PRO A 262 2.75 21.67 -0.91
N GLN A 263 2.87 22.70 -1.75
CA GLN A 263 3.40 24.00 -1.34
C GLN A 263 2.27 24.95 -0.92
N ILE A 264 2.06 25.10 0.38
CA ILE A 264 1.06 26.01 0.94
C ILE A 264 1.68 27.24 1.61
N THR A 265 1.00 28.38 1.49
CA THR A 265 1.33 29.61 2.20
C THR A 265 0.22 29.99 3.19
N ILE A 266 0.64 30.61 4.29
CA ILE A 266 -0.24 31.09 5.35
C ILE A 266 -0.18 32.62 5.33
N ASP A 267 -1.22 33.26 4.81
CA ASP A 267 -1.28 34.71 4.69
C ASP A 267 -1.92 35.34 5.93
N GLY A 268 -1.29 36.39 6.47
CA GLY A 268 -1.76 37.11 7.65
C GLY A 268 -1.03 36.76 8.95
N VAL A 269 -0.02 35.89 8.90
CA VAL A 269 0.92 35.65 10.01
C VAL A 269 2.15 36.52 9.88
N ASP A 270 2.71 36.93 11.01
CA ASP A 270 3.99 37.64 11.09
C ASP A 270 5.18 36.66 11.08
N LYS A 271 6.39 37.22 11.16
CA LYS A 271 7.66 36.45 11.19
C LYS A 271 7.79 35.49 12.38
N ASN A 272 6.93 35.58 13.39
CA ASN A 272 6.91 34.70 14.56
C ASN A 272 5.73 33.70 14.48
N ASN A 273 5.12 33.51 13.30
CA ASN A 273 3.93 32.70 13.08
C ASN A 273 2.73 33.13 13.95
N LYS A 274 2.59 34.43 14.22
CA LYS A 274 1.44 34.98 14.96
C LYS A 274 0.61 35.89 14.07
N ALA A 275 -0.71 35.81 14.21
CA ALA A 275 -1.66 36.67 13.54
C ALA A 275 -2.47 37.48 14.55
N LYS A 276 -2.79 38.72 14.20
CA LYS A 276 -3.69 39.61 14.95
C LYS A 276 -5.04 39.77 14.25
N GLY A 277 -5.42 38.80 13.43
CA GLY A 277 -6.54 38.91 12.52
C GLY A 277 -6.75 37.62 11.73
N PRO A 278 -7.63 37.65 10.72
CA PRO A 278 -7.92 36.47 9.92
C PRO A 278 -6.67 36.01 9.16
N VAL A 279 -6.49 34.69 9.12
CA VAL A 279 -5.44 34.02 8.36
C VAL A 279 -6.08 33.30 7.18
N THR A 280 -5.42 33.31 6.02
CA THR A 280 -5.90 32.62 4.81
C THR A 280 -4.88 31.58 4.35
N ILE A 281 -5.35 30.38 4.03
CA ILE A 281 -4.50 29.34 3.43
C ILE A 281 -4.57 29.47 1.90
N GLN A 282 -3.40 29.52 1.26
CA GLN A 282 -3.26 29.59 -0.20
C GLN A 282 -2.28 28.51 -0.71
N GLY A 283 -2.22 28.35 -2.04
CA GLY A 283 -1.32 27.42 -2.71
C GLY A 283 -1.86 26.00 -2.90
N LEU A 284 -3.09 25.73 -2.47
CA LEU A 284 -3.74 24.44 -2.70
C LEU A 284 -4.02 24.23 -4.19
N GLN A 285 -3.59 23.10 -4.71
CA GLN A 285 -3.82 22.66 -6.06
C GLN A 285 -5.09 21.81 -6.16
N ASN A 286 -5.50 21.50 -7.39
CA ASN A 286 -6.65 20.62 -7.61
C ASN A 286 -6.31 19.20 -7.14
N GLY A 287 -7.16 18.62 -6.29
CA GLY A 287 -6.92 17.30 -5.69
C GLY A 287 -6.23 17.34 -4.33
N ASP A 288 -5.69 18.50 -3.92
CA ASP A 288 -5.18 18.68 -2.56
C ASP A 288 -6.33 18.66 -1.55
N SER A 289 -6.03 18.15 -0.36
CA SER A 289 -6.94 18.16 0.79
C SER A 289 -6.28 18.81 1.99
N VAL A 290 -7.07 19.48 2.84
CA VAL A 290 -6.56 20.15 4.04
C VAL A 290 -7.32 19.71 5.27
N VAL A 291 -6.58 19.41 6.32
CA VAL A 291 -7.09 19.16 7.66
C VAL A 291 -6.54 20.23 8.59
N VAL A 292 -7.43 20.92 9.29
CA VAL A 292 -7.07 21.98 10.25
C VAL A 292 -7.42 21.53 11.66
N TYR A 293 -6.53 21.79 12.60
CA TYR A 293 -6.77 21.65 14.03
C TYR A 293 -6.67 23.03 14.69
N LEU A 294 -7.62 23.33 15.57
CA LEU A 294 -7.61 24.47 16.48
C LEU A 294 -7.53 23.92 17.90
N ASP A 295 -6.47 24.27 18.63
CA ASP A 295 -6.20 23.78 19.99
C ASP A 295 -6.35 22.25 20.08
N ASP A 296 -5.67 21.56 19.15
CA ASP A 296 -5.67 20.10 18.95
C ASP A 296 -7.04 19.46 18.61
N LYS A 297 -8.06 20.26 18.32
CA LYS A 297 -9.37 19.77 17.86
C LYS A 297 -9.54 20.02 16.38
N LYS A 298 -9.89 18.97 15.64
CA LYS A 298 -10.17 19.07 14.20
C LYS A 298 -11.30 20.10 13.98
N THR A 299 -11.06 21.06 13.11
CA THR A 299 -12.00 22.13 12.76
C THR A 299 -12.14 22.22 11.23
N SER A 300 -13.24 22.82 10.78
CA SER A 300 -13.55 22.98 9.37
C SER A 300 -13.08 24.33 8.85
N LEU A 301 -12.57 24.34 7.62
CA LEU A 301 -12.27 25.58 6.90
C LEU A 301 -13.56 26.31 6.54
N LYS A 302 -13.62 27.61 6.83
CA LYS A 302 -14.71 28.49 6.39
C LYS A 302 -14.50 28.88 4.93
N SER A 303 -15.56 29.38 4.28
CA SER A 303 -15.52 29.81 2.87
C SER A 303 -14.33 30.72 2.58
N GLY A 304 -13.60 30.40 1.50
CA GLY A 304 -12.41 31.13 1.07
C GLY A 304 -11.14 30.80 1.87
N ASN A 305 -11.07 29.62 2.51
CA ASN A 305 -9.89 29.13 3.24
C ASN A 305 -9.45 30.05 4.39
N LYS A 306 -10.40 30.73 5.03
CA LYS A 306 -10.14 31.71 6.11
C LYS A 306 -10.33 31.11 7.49
N LEU A 307 -9.41 31.46 8.38
CA LEU A 307 -9.39 31.10 9.79
C LEU A 307 -9.41 32.38 10.62
N THR A 308 -10.34 32.47 11.57
CA THR A 308 -10.64 33.73 12.29
C THR A 308 -10.68 33.58 13.79
N GLU A 309 -10.82 32.37 14.29
CA GLU A 309 -10.96 32.10 15.72
C GLU A 309 -9.59 32.18 16.36
N SER A 310 -9.50 32.77 17.55
CA SER A 310 -8.24 32.87 18.27
C SER A 310 -7.85 31.51 18.86
N GLY A 311 -6.56 31.17 18.80
CA GLY A 311 -6.00 29.93 19.32
C GLY A 311 -4.80 29.46 18.52
N THR A 312 -4.32 28.25 18.83
CA THR A 312 -3.20 27.61 18.14
C THR A 312 -3.70 26.71 17.02
N TYR A 313 -3.18 26.93 15.82
CA TYR A 313 -3.53 26.18 14.62
C TYR A 313 -2.42 25.24 14.20
N LYS A 314 -2.84 24.06 13.75
CA LYS A 314 -2.03 23.09 12.99
C LYS A 314 -2.76 22.76 11.70
N VAL A 315 -2.16 23.11 10.57
CA VAL A 315 -2.69 22.87 9.23
C VAL A 315 -1.89 21.77 8.57
N LEU A 316 -2.55 20.71 8.14
CA LEU A 316 -1.98 19.61 7.36
C LEU A 316 -2.59 19.68 5.95
N ALA A 317 -1.77 19.96 4.95
CA ALA A 317 -2.16 19.86 3.55
C ALA A 317 -1.58 18.58 2.95
N TYR A 318 -2.42 17.85 2.23
CA TYR A 318 -2.08 16.60 1.55
C TYR A 318 -2.32 16.75 0.06
N ASP A 319 -1.40 16.26 -0.76
CA ASP A 319 -1.59 16.15 -2.20
C ASP A 319 -2.26 14.82 -2.59
N GLN A 320 -2.37 14.56 -3.90
CA GLN A 320 -2.93 13.32 -4.44
C GLN A 320 -2.03 12.10 -4.17
N ALA A 321 -0.71 12.31 -4.17
CA ALA A 321 0.33 11.32 -3.90
C ALA A 321 0.38 10.91 -2.42
N GLY A 322 -0.26 11.68 -1.54
CA GLY A 322 -0.30 11.49 -0.11
C GLY A 322 0.87 12.11 0.65
N ASN A 323 1.68 12.96 0.01
CA ASN A 323 2.68 13.75 0.72
C ASN A 323 1.98 14.80 1.59
N VAL A 324 2.68 15.28 2.62
CA VAL A 324 2.08 16.19 3.61
C VAL A 324 2.97 17.40 3.90
N THR A 325 2.35 18.57 3.95
CA THR A 325 2.95 19.80 4.48
C THR A 325 2.23 20.22 5.74
N GLN A 326 2.97 20.41 6.83
CA GLN A 326 2.45 20.95 8.09
C GLN A 326 2.83 22.43 8.25
N LYS A 327 1.87 23.25 8.68
CA LYS A 327 2.09 24.64 9.10
C LYS A 327 1.41 24.90 10.43
N ASP A 328 2.17 25.48 11.37
CA ASP A 328 1.71 25.83 12.70
C ASP A 328 1.77 27.35 12.90
N PHE A 329 0.70 27.93 13.45
CA PHE A 329 0.63 29.37 13.76
C PHE A 329 -0.39 29.67 14.86
N GLU A 330 -0.37 30.87 15.41
CA GLU A 330 -1.31 31.32 16.45
C GLU A 330 -2.10 32.53 15.97
N ILE A 331 -3.42 32.50 16.11
CA ILE A 331 -4.25 33.71 15.99
C ILE A 331 -4.48 34.25 17.40
N SER A 332 -3.84 35.35 17.74
CA SER A 332 -4.06 36.00 19.04
C SER A 332 -5.38 36.77 19.03
N LEU A 333 -6.05 36.84 20.18
CA LEU A 333 -7.28 37.61 20.33
C LEU A 333 -7.03 39.09 19.99
N TYR A 334 -7.64 39.55 18.90
CA TYR A 334 -7.57 40.95 18.49
C TYR A 334 -8.88 41.65 18.81
N LEU A 335 -8.91 42.36 19.95
CA LEU A 335 -9.98 43.29 20.26
C LEU A 335 -9.71 44.60 19.53
N ASN A 336 -10.62 45.00 18.63
CA ASN A 336 -10.54 46.31 17.99
C ASN A 336 -10.64 47.38 19.10
N ILE A 337 -9.60 48.20 19.26
CA ILE A 337 -9.55 49.25 20.29
C ILE A 337 -10.79 50.16 20.22
N LYS A 338 -11.32 50.41 19.03
CA LYS A 338 -12.58 51.17 18.87
C LYS A 338 -13.78 50.47 19.51
N SER A 339 -13.88 49.15 19.36
CA SER A 339 -14.92 48.33 20.00
C SER A 339 -14.75 48.28 21.52
N VAL A 340 -13.51 48.18 22.01
CA VAL A 340 -13.22 48.24 23.45
C VAL A 340 -13.62 49.60 24.03
N PHE A 341 -13.26 50.69 23.37
CA PHE A 341 -13.67 52.04 23.77
C PHE A 341 -15.19 52.21 23.75
N LEU A 342 -15.88 51.70 22.73
CA LEU A 342 -17.34 51.72 22.66
C LEU A 342 -17.98 50.94 23.81
N PHE A 343 -17.44 49.77 24.14
CA PHE A 343 -17.89 48.97 25.26
C PHE A 343 -17.70 49.70 26.59
N ILE A 344 -16.54 50.31 26.82
CA ILE A 344 -16.26 51.13 28.01
C ILE A 344 -17.21 52.33 28.09
N ALA A 345 -17.42 53.05 26.97
CA ALA A 345 -18.35 54.18 26.92
C ALA A 345 -19.79 53.77 27.26
N PHE A 346 -20.22 52.60 26.79
CA PHE A 346 -21.53 52.04 27.10
C PHE A 346 -21.68 51.69 28.59
N VAL A 347 -20.65 51.10 29.21
CA VAL A 347 -20.64 50.81 30.65
C VAL A 347 -20.72 52.09 31.48
N VAL A 348 -19.98 53.13 31.11
CA VAL A 348 -20.02 54.44 31.79
C VAL A 348 -21.38 55.12 31.66
N LEU A 349 -22.02 55.05 30.48
CA LEU A 349 -23.37 55.56 30.26
C LEU A 349 -24.39 54.88 31.18
N ILE A 350 -24.37 53.55 31.27
CA ILE A 350 -25.27 52.79 32.16
C ILE A 350 -25.04 53.17 33.62
N ALA A 351 -23.78 53.24 34.07
CA ALA A 351 -23.45 53.65 35.43
C ALA A 351 -23.98 55.07 35.74
N GLY A 352 -23.83 56.01 34.80
CA GLY A 352 -24.37 57.36 34.91
C GLY A 352 -25.89 57.39 35.06
N ILE A 353 -26.61 56.57 34.27
CA ILE A 353 -28.07 56.44 34.37
C ILE A 353 -28.47 55.85 35.73
N ILE A 354 -27.79 54.80 36.21
CA ILE A 354 -28.08 54.18 37.52
C ILE A 354 -27.89 55.20 38.65
N VAL A 355 -26.80 55.98 38.62
CA VAL A 355 -26.54 57.03 39.62
C VAL A 355 -27.61 58.12 39.57
N ALA A 356 -28.01 58.56 38.38
CA ALA A 356 -29.07 59.56 38.22
C ALA A 356 -30.42 59.06 38.74
N LEU A 357 -30.78 57.81 38.43
CA LEU A 357 -31.99 57.14 38.95
C LEU A 357 -31.95 56.97 40.47
N TYR A 358 -30.79 56.65 41.04
CA TYR A 358 -30.62 56.55 42.49
C TYR A 358 -30.82 57.89 43.19
N ILE A 359 -30.23 58.98 42.66
CA ILE A 359 -30.35 60.33 43.22
C ILE A 359 -31.80 60.83 43.12
N THR A 360 -32.45 60.67 41.96
CA THR A 360 -33.84 61.08 41.76
C THR A 360 -34.80 60.30 42.67
N ARG A 361 -34.60 58.98 42.82
CA ARG A 361 -35.41 58.16 43.75
C ARG A 361 -35.23 58.60 45.22
N LYS A 362 -34.03 59.01 45.62
CA LYS A 362 -33.79 59.57 46.96
C LYS A 362 -34.46 60.93 47.15
N ARG A 363 -34.46 61.80 46.14
CA ARG A 363 -35.12 63.12 46.21
C ARG A 363 -36.65 63.03 46.16
N LEU A 364 -37.22 62.02 45.53
CA LEU A 364 -38.67 61.78 45.50
C LEU A 364 -39.22 61.17 46.79
N ARG A 365 -38.37 60.79 47.75
CA ARG A 365 -38.77 60.46 49.13
C ARG A 365 -38.81 61.72 50.01
N VAL A 366 -39.62 62.71 49.63
CA VAL A 366 -40.02 63.82 50.51
C VAL A 366 -41.49 64.16 50.24
N ARG A 367 -42.42 63.47 50.90
CA ARG A 367 -43.19 63.94 52.07
C ARG A 367 -44.24 62.90 52.43
#